data_AF-A0A356B0Q2-F1
#
_entry.id   AF-A0A356B0Q2-F1
#
_cell.length_a   1.000
_cell.length_b   1.000
_cell.length_c   1.000
_cell.angle_alpha   90.00
_cell.angle_beta   90.00
_cell.angle_gamma   90.00
#
_symmetry.space_group_name_H-M   'P 1'
#
loop_
_entity.id
_entity.type
_entity.pdbx_description
1 polymer ?
#
loop_
_entity_poly.entity_id
_entity_poly.type
_entity_poly.pdbx_seq_one_letter_code
_entity_poly.pdbx_strand_id
1 'polypeptide(L)'
;MEFSLVQADKNLFAIYQTIYSNVDIEMWFDWNKRLNDTKWTDQCYFLISDGQKVGGVIITDKSIMYPFLIPPFCDRIAFWKYILEHSGRDKINGILEKDAAILPMFDYKVDTVNQVMCRPADIIANELSDNFVCRSFNVDTEVEEVGKVIIQ
;
A
#
# COMPACT_ATOMS: atom_id res chain seq x y z
N MET A 1 -17.33 -4.25 -21.81
CA MET A 1 -15.87 -4.10 -21.62
C MET A 1 -15.40 -5.40 -21.02
N GLU A 2 -14.52 -6.10 -21.71
CA GLU A 2 -14.00 -7.40 -21.26
C GLU A 2 -12.67 -7.16 -20.56
N PHE A 3 -12.59 -7.57 -19.30
CA PHE A 3 -11.38 -7.43 -18.50
C PHE A 3 -10.67 -8.78 -18.38
N SER A 4 -9.35 -8.72 -18.24
CA SER A 4 -8.52 -9.86 -17.85
C SER A 4 -7.45 -9.44 -16.85
N LEU A 5 -7.13 -10.33 -15.91
CA LEU A 5 -5.98 -10.19 -15.01
C LEU A 5 -4.79 -10.93 -15.60
N VAL A 6 -3.67 -10.22 -15.74
CA VAL A 6 -2.41 -10.78 -16.22
C VAL A 6 -1.35 -10.56 -15.17
N GLN A 7 -0.67 -11.63 -14.76
CA GLN A 7 0.42 -11.53 -13.80
C GLN A 7 1.53 -10.62 -14.38
N ALA A 8 1.95 -9.66 -13.58
CA ALA A 8 2.90 -8.65 -13.98
C ALA A 8 4.34 -9.04 -13.57
N ASP A 9 5.32 -8.56 -14.33
CA ASP A 9 6.68 -8.43 -13.79
C ASP A 9 6.65 -7.45 -12.62
N LYS A 10 7.21 -7.84 -11.47
CA LYS A 10 7.14 -7.02 -10.25
C LYS A 10 7.83 -5.67 -10.38
N ASN A 11 8.91 -5.56 -11.15
CA ASN A 11 9.64 -4.31 -11.29
C ASN A 11 8.84 -3.33 -12.14
N LEU A 12 8.27 -3.84 -13.24
CA LEU A 12 7.37 -3.06 -14.08
C LEU A 12 6.11 -2.64 -13.31
N PHE A 13 5.50 -3.56 -12.56
CA PHE A 13 4.35 -3.25 -11.72
C PHE A 13 4.66 -2.15 -10.70
N ALA A 14 5.79 -2.24 -10.00
CA ALA A 14 6.20 -1.25 -9.01
C ALA A 14 6.34 0.16 -9.61
N ILE A 15 6.86 0.27 -10.85
CA ILE A 15 6.93 1.55 -11.58
C ILE A 15 5.53 2.10 -11.82
N TYR A 16 4.61 1.29 -12.37
CA TYR A 16 3.23 1.73 -12.63
C TYR A 16 2.49 2.11 -11.35
N GLN A 17 2.60 1.30 -10.30
CA GLN A 17 1.97 1.59 -9.02
C GLN A 17 2.52 2.90 -8.44
N THR A 18 3.83 3.11 -8.51
CA THR A 18 4.47 4.34 -8.04
C THR A 18 3.95 5.59 -8.78
N ILE A 19 3.75 5.49 -10.10
CA ILE A 19 3.25 6.59 -10.93
C ILE A 19 1.75 6.86 -10.71
N TYR A 20 0.92 5.82 -10.64
CA TYR A 20 -0.54 5.95 -10.78
C TYR A 20 -1.32 5.75 -9.48
N SER A 21 -0.69 5.31 -8.39
CA SER A 21 -1.40 5.05 -7.14
C SER A 21 -1.83 6.33 -6.42
N ASN A 22 -1.24 7.48 -6.74
CA ASN A 22 -1.48 8.77 -6.06
C ASN A 22 -1.24 8.74 -4.54
N VAL A 23 -0.46 7.76 -4.02
CA VAL A 23 -0.23 7.60 -2.57
C VAL A 23 0.85 8.57 -2.08
N ASP A 24 1.51 9.34 -2.95
CA ASP A 24 2.52 10.36 -2.57
C ASP A 24 2.72 11.42 -3.67
N ILE A 25 1.64 12.12 -4.07
CA ILE A 25 1.71 13.20 -5.08
C ILE A 25 2.62 14.34 -4.62
N GLU A 26 2.79 14.51 -3.31
CA GLU A 26 3.56 15.61 -2.74
C GLU A 26 5.08 15.32 -2.65
N MET A 27 5.54 14.15 -3.12
CA MET A 27 6.96 13.81 -3.31
C MET A 27 7.83 13.90 -2.03
N TRP A 28 7.28 13.56 -0.87
CA TRP A 28 8.05 13.60 0.39
C TRP A 28 8.95 12.38 0.58
N PHE A 29 8.76 11.30 -0.19
CA PHE A 29 9.59 10.10 -0.14
C PHE A 29 10.55 9.97 -1.33
N ASP A 30 11.72 9.38 -1.07
CA ASP A 30 12.64 8.88 -2.11
C ASP A 30 11.90 7.89 -3.02
N TRP A 31 11.90 8.17 -4.32
CA TRP A 31 11.32 7.30 -5.36
C TRP A 31 11.80 5.85 -5.27
N ASN A 32 13.06 5.62 -4.86
CA ASN A 32 13.58 4.27 -4.66
C ASN A 32 12.87 3.54 -3.53
N LYS A 33 12.51 4.25 -2.45
CA LYS A 33 11.76 3.66 -1.34
C LYS A 33 10.36 3.26 -1.81
N ARG A 34 9.66 4.12 -2.55
CA ARG A 34 8.32 3.81 -3.10
C ARG A 34 8.34 2.65 -4.08
N LEU A 35 9.36 2.58 -4.94
CA LEU A 35 9.56 1.44 -5.83
C LEU A 35 9.76 0.13 -5.05
N ASN A 36 10.33 0.17 -3.85
CA ASN A 36 10.57 -1.03 -3.05
C ASN A 36 9.36 -1.43 -2.17
N ASP A 37 8.42 -0.50 -1.89
CA ASP A 37 7.20 -0.77 -1.09
C ASP A 37 6.29 -1.85 -1.70
N THR A 38 6.41 -2.14 -3.00
CA THR A 38 5.56 -3.11 -3.72
C THR A 38 6.34 -4.29 -4.31
N LYS A 39 7.67 -4.29 -4.26
CA LYS A 39 8.53 -5.35 -4.81
C LYS A 39 8.65 -6.61 -3.95
N TRP A 40 7.99 -6.62 -2.78
CA TRP A 40 8.04 -7.75 -1.85
C TRP A 40 7.25 -8.98 -2.33
N THR A 41 6.48 -8.89 -3.41
CA THR A 41 5.69 -10.00 -3.95
C THR A 41 5.68 -10.04 -5.47
N ASP A 42 5.59 -11.25 -6.03
CA ASP A 42 5.32 -11.50 -7.45
C ASP A 42 3.82 -11.70 -7.73
N GLN A 43 2.97 -11.67 -6.69
CA GLN A 43 1.50 -11.76 -6.77
C GLN A 43 0.87 -10.41 -7.14
N CYS A 44 1.39 -9.79 -8.19
CA CYS A 44 0.96 -8.50 -8.71
C CYS A 44 0.41 -8.67 -10.14
N TYR A 45 -0.65 -7.94 -10.46
CA TYR A 45 -1.43 -8.18 -11.67
C TYR A 45 -1.81 -6.87 -12.34
N PHE A 46 -1.67 -6.82 -13.66
CA PHE A 46 -2.29 -5.77 -14.47
C PHE A 46 -3.72 -6.17 -14.82
N LEU A 47 -4.61 -5.19 -14.76
CA LEU A 47 -5.93 -5.30 -15.38
C LEU A 47 -5.81 -4.85 -16.83
N ILE A 48 -6.21 -5.72 -17.76
CA ILE A 48 -6.18 -5.46 -19.20
C ILE A 48 -7.61 -5.31 -19.71
N SER A 49 -7.86 -4.27 -20.51
CA SER A 49 -9.09 -4.08 -21.30
C SER A 49 -8.71 -3.74 -22.73
N ASP A 50 -9.34 -4.37 -23.71
CA ASP A 50 -9.10 -4.12 -25.14
C ASP A 50 -7.62 -4.15 -25.51
N GLY A 51 -6.86 -5.08 -24.90
CA GLY A 51 -5.41 -5.24 -25.09
C GLY A 51 -4.53 -4.19 -24.40
N GLN A 52 -5.10 -3.24 -23.65
CA GLN A 52 -4.38 -2.18 -22.97
C GLN A 52 -4.40 -2.34 -21.44
N LYS A 53 -3.32 -1.92 -20.77
CA LYS A 53 -3.26 -1.85 -19.30
C LYS A 53 -4.13 -0.69 -18.84
N VAL A 54 -5.15 -0.98 -18.04
CA VAL A 54 -6.08 0.03 -17.50
C VAL A 54 -5.94 0.22 -15.99
N GLY A 55 -5.17 -0.64 -15.33
CA GLY A 55 -4.88 -0.54 -13.91
C GLY A 55 -4.05 -1.71 -13.42
N GLY A 56 -3.93 -1.83 -12.11
CA GLY A 56 -3.26 -2.95 -11.48
C GLY A 56 -3.59 -3.08 -10.01
N VAL A 57 -3.29 -4.26 -9.48
CA VAL A 57 -3.58 -4.63 -8.10
C VAL A 57 -2.65 -5.76 -7.65
N ILE A 58 -2.36 -5.81 -6.35
CA ILE A 58 -1.71 -6.97 -5.71
C ILE A 58 -2.80 -7.86 -5.13
N ILE A 59 -2.78 -9.15 -5.47
CA ILE A 59 -3.73 -10.15 -4.97
C ILE A 59 -2.92 -11.25 -4.30
N THR A 60 -2.79 -11.15 -2.98
CA THR A 60 -2.11 -12.18 -2.19
C THR A 60 -3.08 -13.28 -1.76
N ASP A 61 -2.57 -14.33 -1.14
CA ASP A 61 -3.41 -15.37 -0.51
C ASP A 61 -4.31 -14.82 0.61
N LYS A 62 -3.94 -13.66 1.17
CA LYS A 62 -4.62 -13.06 2.32
C LYS A 62 -5.53 -11.89 1.98
N SER A 63 -5.18 -11.10 0.96
CA SER A 63 -5.87 -9.83 0.68
C SER A 63 -5.56 -9.25 -0.70
N ILE A 64 -6.44 -8.34 -1.13
CA ILE A 64 -6.26 -7.41 -2.23
C ILE A 64 -5.58 -6.14 -1.71
N MET A 65 -4.58 -5.62 -2.42
CA MET A 65 -3.78 -4.48 -1.97
C MET A 65 -3.38 -3.54 -3.11
N TYR A 66 -3.17 -2.27 -2.75
CA TYR A 66 -2.54 -1.23 -3.59
C TYR A 66 -3.11 -1.10 -5.02
N PRO A 67 -4.44 -0.93 -5.17
CA PRO A 67 -5.05 -0.76 -6.48
C PRO A 67 -4.66 0.59 -7.10
N PHE A 68 -4.51 0.61 -8.43
CA PHE A 68 -4.34 1.84 -9.20
C PHE A 68 -5.02 1.74 -10.56
N LEU A 69 -5.35 2.89 -11.15
CA LEU A 69 -5.91 2.99 -12.50
C LEU A 69 -4.99 3.81 -13.40
N ILE A 70 -4.91 3.43 -14.67
CA ILE A 70 -4.11 4.11 -15.68
C ILE A 70 -5.07 4.95 -16.55
N PRO A 71 -4.93 6.29 -16.59
CA PRO A 71 -5.71 7.13 -17.48
C PRO A 71 -5.57 6.71 -18.96
N PRO A 72 -6.63 6.85 -19.78
CA PRO A 72 -7.87 7.56 -19.50
C PRO A 72 -8.93 6.73 -18.74
N PHE A 73 -8.66 5.46 -18.45
CA PHE A 73 -9.60 4.62 -17.73
C PHE A 73 -9.78 5.12 -16.29
N CYS A 74 -11.03 5.40 -15.91
CA CYS A 74 -11.36 5.99 -14.61
C CYS A 74 -12.56 5.32 -13.90
N ASP A 75 -13.13 4.28 -14.51
CA ASP A 75 -14.28 3.57 -13.93
C ASP A 75 -13.85 2.63 -12.80
N ARG A 76 -13.78 3.21 -11.59
CA ARG A 76 -13.41 2.48 -10.36
C ARG A 76 -14.45 1.43 -9.97
N ILE A 77 -15.72 1.64 -10.29
CA ILE A 77 -16.77 0.69 -9.95
C ILE A 77 -16.61 -0.57 -10.80
N ALA A 78 -16.41 -0.42 -12.11
CA ALA A 78 -16.13 -1.53 -13.00
C ALA A 78 -14.84 -2.27 -12.62
N PHE A 79 -13.79 -1.53 -12.26
CA PHE A 79 -12.54 -2.09 -11.74
C PHE A 79 -12.79 -2.97 -10.51
N TRP A 80 -13.41 -2.41 -9.45
CA TRP A 80 -13.62 -3.14 -8.21
C TRP A 80 -14.54 -4.33 -8.39
N LYS A 81 -15.65 -4.15 -9.13
CA LYS A 81 -16.56 -5.26 -9.46
C LYS A 81 -15.78 -6.45 -10.04
N TYR A 82 -14.96 -6.19 -11.06
CA TYR A 82 -14.18 -7.25 -11.69
C TYR A 82 -13.16 -7.88 -10.74
N ILE A 83 -12.39 -7.09 -9.99
CA ILE A 83 -11.40 -7.62 -9.04
C ILE A 83 -12.06 -8.49 -7.96
N LEU A 84 -13.20 -8.08 -7.43
CA LEU A 84 -13.89 -8.82 -6.37
C LEU A 84 -14.49 -10.13 -6.88
N GLU A 85 -15.04 -10.13 -8.09
CA GLU A 85 -15.57 -11.35 -8.75
C GLU A 85 -14.47 -12.40 -9.05
N HIS A 86 -13.21 -11.98 -9.26
CA HIS A 86 -12.15 -12.86 -9.78
C HIS A 86 -11.00 -13.12 -8.81
N SER A 87 -10.88 -12.36 -7.71
CA SER A 87 -9.80 -12.53 -6.73
C SER A 87 -10.04 -13.69 -5.76
N GLY A 88 -11.31 -13.98 -5.44
CA GLY A 88 -11.66 -14.90 -4.36
C GLY A 88 -11.10 -14.45 -2.99
N ARG A 89 -11.01 -13.14 -2.76
CA ARG A 89 -10.52 -12.53 -1.52
C ARG A 89 -11.60 -11.67 -0.88
N ASP A 90 -11.65 -11.71 0.44
CA ASP A 90 -12.61 -11.02 1.30
C ASP A 90 -11.97 -9.88 2.11
N LYS A 91 -10.65 -9.73 2.03
CA LYS A 91 -9.89 -8.67 2.71
C LYS A 91 -9.23 -7.73 1.72
N ILE A 92 -9.31 -6.44 2.02
CA ILE A 92 -8.78 -5.36 1.19
C ILE A 92 -7.96 -4.43 2.09
N ASN A 93 -6.71 -4.18 1.72
CA ASN A 93 -5.78 -3.37 2.48
C ASN A 93 -5.13 -2.29 1.62
N GLY A 94 -4.65 -1.21 2.25
CA GLY A 94 -3.81 -0.21 1.58
C GLY A 94 -4.49 0.48 0.39
N ILE A 95 -5.77 0.81 0.55
CA ILE A 95 -6.56 1.54 -0.46
C ILE A 95 -6.70 3.01 -0.09
N LEU A 96 -6.97 3.84 -1.09
CA LEU A 96 -7.25 5.26 -0.88
C LEU A 96 -8.71 5.49 -0.48
N GLU A 97 -9.00 6.64 0.13
CA GLU A 97 -10.34 7.04 0.58
C GLU A 97 -11.40 6.94 -0.55
N LYS A 98 -11.03 7.34 -1.77
CA LYS A 98 -11.90 7.23 -2.95
C LYS A 98 -12.32 5.80 -3.28
N ASP A 99 -11.46 4.82 -2.99
CA ASP A 99 -11.77 3.41 -3.18
C ASP A 99 -12.58 2.87 -1.99
N ALA A 100 -12.23 3.28 -0.77
CA ALA A 100 -12.97 2.94 0.45
C ALA A 100 -14.44 3.39 0.39
N ALA A 101 -14.75 4.51 -0.28
CA ALA A 101 -16.11 5.00 -0.48
C ALA A 101 -16.96 4.12 -1.44
N ILE A 102 -16.33 3.31 -2.29
CA ILE A 102 -17.00 2.46 -3.30
C ILE A 102 -17.32 1.07 -2.71
N LEU A 103 -16.43 0.54 -1.89
CA LEU A 103 -16.52 -0.82 -1.35
C LEU A 103 -17.82 -1.16 -0.59
N PRO A 104 -18.50 -0.23 0.11
CA PRO A 104 -19.82 -0.49 0.70
C PRO A 104 -20.91 -0.91 -0.30
N MET A 105 -20.76 -0.59 -1.59
CA MET A 105 -21.67 -1.05 -2.66
C MET A 105 -21.56 -2.56 -2.94
N PHE A 106 -20.48 -3.20 -2.44
CA PHE A 106 -20.19 -4.62 -2.60
C PHE A 106 -20.22 -5.37 -1.26
N ASP A 107 -20.96 -4.85 -0.28
CA ASP A 107 -21.10 -5.40 1.08
C ASP A 107 -19.82 -5.46 1.94
N TYR A 108 -18.79 -4.70 1.57
CA TYR A 108 -17.59 -4.53 2.39
C TYR A 108 -17.79 -3.45 3.45
N LYS A 109 -17.15 -3.66 4.61
CA LYS A 109 -17.12 -2.69 5.71
C LYS A 109 -15.70 -2.27 6.00
N VAL A 110 -15.53 -0.99 6.33
CA VAL A 110 -14.25 -0.47 6.80
C VAL A 110 -14.01 -1.01 8.20
N ASP A 111 -12.94 -1.78 8.36
CA ASP A 111 -12.51 -2.35 9.64
C ASP A 111 -11.52 -1.43 10.35
N THR A 112 -10.46 -1.03 9.65
CA THR A 112 -9.38 -0.20 10.19
C THR A 112 -9.07 0.97 9.26
N VAL A 113 -8.85 2.15 9.86
CA VAL A 113 -8.32 3.33 9.16
C VAL A 113 -6.93 3.64 9.71
N ASN A 114 -5.92 3.57 8.85
CA ASN A 114 -4.56 3.94 9.23
C ASN A 114 -4.34 5.43 8.99
N GLN A 115 -4.12 6.18 10.07
CA GLN A 115 -3.70 7.57 9.99
C GLN A 115 -2.17 7.65 10.07
N VAL A 116 -1.56 8.31 9.08
CA VAL A 116 -0.12 8.58 9.09
C VAL A 116 0.07 10.05 9.44
N MET A 117 0.75 10.33 10.54
CA MET A 117 1.15 11.70 10.87
C MET A 117 2.43 12.05 10.10
N CYS A 118 2.32 12.94 9.13
CA CYS A 118 3.47 13.59 8.51
C CYS A 118 3.81 14.84 9.31
N ARG A 119 4.95 14.84 10.00
CA ARG A 119 5.48 16.05 10.63
C ARG A 119 6.56 16.64 9.71
N PRO A 120 6.58 17.96 9.47
CA PRO A 120 7.72 18.61 8.82
C PRO A 120 9.01 18.23 9.53
N ALA A 121 10.15 18.28 8.83
CA ALA A 121 11.48 18.03 9.39
C ALA A 121 11.92 19.16 10.36
N ASP A 122 11.02 19.62 11.22
CA ASP A 122 11.30 20.57 12.28
C ASP A 122 12.32 19.96 13.23
N ILE A 123 13.35 20.73 13.56
CA ILE A 123 14.35 20.35 14.54
C ILE A 123 13.65 20.29 15.90
N ILE A 124 13.45 19.08 16.42
CA ILE A 124 12.92 18.90 17.77
C ILE A 124 14.06 19.17 18.75
N ALA A 125 13.96 20.27 19.50
CA ALA A 125 14.80 20.49 20.67
C ALA A 125 14.35 19.51 21.77
N ASN A 126 14.95 18.33 21.80
CA ASN A 126 14.73 17.35 22.86
C ASN A 126 15.87 17.47 23.88
N GLU A 127 15.67 18.26 24.92
CA GLU A 127 16.46 18.09 26.14
C GLU A 127 15.91 16.86 26.88
N LEU A 128 16.69 15.79 26.90
CA LEU A 128 16.41 14.64 27.75
C LEU A 128 16.68 15.05 29.20
N SER A 129 15.79 14.69 30.12
CA SER A 129 16.07 14.90 31.54
C SER A 129 17.23 14.00 32.00
N ASP A 130 17.88 14.38 33.09
CA ASP A 130 19.12 13.75 33.60
C ASP A 130 19.02 12.23 33.85
N ASN A 131 17.80 11.67 33.89
CA ASN A 131 17.56 10.24 34.10
C ASN A 131 17.51 9.42 32.81
N PHE A 132 17.65 10.03 31.64
CA PHE A 132 17.58 9.35 30.35
C PHE A 132 18.90 9.45 29.58
N VAL A 133 19.20 8.37 28.83
CA VAL A 133 20.35 8.31 27.94
C VAL A 133 19.87 7.92 26.54
N CYS A 134 20.28 8.68 25.52
CA CYS A 134 20.08 8.32 24.12
C CYS A 134 21.36 7.70 23.56
N ARG A 135 21.28 6.47 23.07
CA ARG A 135 22.37 5.75 22.44
C ARG A 135 21.84 4.81 21.37
N SER A 136 22.71 4.42 20.43
CA SER A 136 22.36 3.45 19.40
C SER A 136 21.99 2.10 20.01
N PHE A 137 20.93 1.51 19.46
CA PHE A 137 20.48 0.16 19.81
C PHE A 137 21.47 -0.90 19.31
N ASN A 138 21.85 -1.82 20.20
CA ASN A 138 22.67 -2.99 19.86
C ASN A 138 21.80 -4.25 19.86
N VAL A 139 21.48 -4.73 18.65
CA VAL A 139 20.59 -5.88 18.45
C VAL A 139 21.10 -7.16 19.11
N ASP A 140 22.42 -7.35 19.20
CA ASP A 140 23.02 -8.59 19.71
C ASP A 140 22.90 -8.71 21.22
N THR A 141 22.75 -7.58 21.93
CA THR A 141 22.77 -7.56 23.40
C THR A 141 21.46 -7.08 24.02
N GLU A 142 20.59 -6.40 23.26
CA GLU A 142 19.48 -5.63 23.84
C GLU A 142 18.10 -6.05 23.34
N VAL A 143 18.03 -6.99 22.39
CA VAL A 143 16.75 -7.40 21.78
C VAL A 143 15.76 -7.96 22.80
N GLU A 144 16.23 -8.74 23.78
CA GLU A 144 15.38 -9.33 24.81
C GLU A 144 14.81 -8.29 25.78
N GLU A 145 15.62 -7.29 26.14
CA GLU A 145 15.21 -6.22 27.05
C GLU A 145 14.18 -5.31 26.39
N VAL A 146 14.44 -4.87 25.16
CA VAL A 146 13.49 -4.09 24.36
C VAL A 146 12.21 -4.88 24.09
N GLY A 147 12.32 -6.18 23.81
CA GLY A 147 11.17 -7.06 23.59
C GLY A 147 10.22 -7.11 24.79
N LYS A 148 10.74 -7.08 26.02
CA LYS A 148 9.91 -7.04 27.25
C LYS A 148 9.10 -5.76 27.37
N VAL A 149 9.56 -4.65 26.81
CA VAL A 149 8.85 -3.37 26.84
C VAL A 149 7.78 -3.31 25.75
N ILE A 150 8.07 -3.84 24.55
CA ILE A 150 7.14 -3.80 23.41
C ILE A 150 5.94 -4.75 23.57
N ILE A 151 6.14 -5.90 24.24
CA ILE A 151 5.12 -6.95 24.37
C ILE A 151 4.15 -6.71 25.54
N GLN A 152 4.39 -5.70 26.38
CA GLN A 152 3.45 -5.27 27.44
C GLN A 152 2.19 -4.63 26.84
#